data_AF-A0A535UK66-F1
#
_entry.id   AF-A0A535UK66-F1
#
_cell.length_a   1.000
_cell.length_b   1.000
_cell.length_c   1.000
_cell.angle_alpha   90.00
_cell.angle_beta   90.00
_cell.angle_gamma   90.00
#
_symmetry.space_group_name_H-M   'P 1'
#
loop_
_entity.id
_entity.type
_entity.pdbx_description
1 polymer ?
#
loop_
_entity_poly.entity_id
_entity_poly.type
_entity_poly.pdbx_seq_one_letter_code
_entity_poly.pdbx_strand_id
1 'polypeptide(L)'
;MPPLTPDQDTGGLLAAVGGHGSATRARPAPTGPHLTVPILLYHYVRTNPKPWDRAGFRLSVTPTAFAAQVALLRAGGAHTVSLSQLLRALEGQESLPPHPVILTFDDGYKDFATTAAPLLASQGMTATDFVVGDFLGSPGYMSAAQVRQVRALGMTIGAHTMDHVDLTRMPPALARAQIEGSRRVLQDVTGAAIDDFAYPFGRHNPAVDRMAADAGFRDAVTTAGGELQYLSERFDLRRTSVTGGDTLASFAAKVRLPLPSRRVFGPAGAGDPVAPPAGGPGLVGIPPRRR
;
A
#
# COMPACT_ATOMS: atom_id res chain seq x y z
N MET A 1 -24.29 10.04 -18.57
CA MET A 1 -24.04 11.31 -17.87
C MET A 1 -22.53 11.53 -17.82
N PRO A 2 -22.01 12.72 -18.12
CA PRO A 2 -20.57 12.96 -18.13
C PRO A 2 -20.01 13.03 -16.69
N PRO A 3 -18.73 12.68 -16.47
CA PRO A 3 -18.13 12.69 -15.13
C PRO A 3 -17.89 14.13 -14.65
N LEU A 4 -18.20 14.37 -13.37
CA LEU A 4 -18.02 15.65 -12.69
C LEU A 4 -16.51 15.90 -12.44
N THR A 5 -16.04 17.07 -12.82
CA THR A 5 -14.70 17.58 -12.51
C THR A 5 -14.61 18.08 -11.06
N PRO A 6 -13.48 17.90 -10.37
CA PRO A 6 -13.33 18.35 -8.98
C PRO A 6 -12.75 19.77 -8.95
N ASP A 7 -13.62 20.76 -8.84
CA ASP A 7 -13.34 21.99 -8.09
C ASP A 7 -14.63 22.79 -7.99
N GLN A 8 -15.06 23.12 -6.77
CA GLN A 8 -15.94 24.23 -6.34
C GLN A 8 -16.55 23.83 -4.99
N ASP A 9 -15.81 24.04 -3.90
CA ASP A 9 -16.44 24.52 -2.66
C ASP A 9 -15.42 25.20 -1.75
N THR A 10 -15.14 26.47 -2.06
CA THR A 10 -14.60 27.44 -1.10
C THR A 10 -15.72 28.41 -0.74
N GLY A 11 -16.36 28.19 0.39
CA GLY A 11 -17.37 29.10 0.94
C GLY A 11 -17.63 28.77 2.40
N GLY A 12 -17.16 29.63 3.31
CA GLY A 12 -17.23 29.40 4.75
C GLY A 12 -18.65 29.51 5.33
N LEU A 13 -18.84 28.89 6.49
CA LEU A 13 -19.80 29.38 7.47
C LEU A 13 -19.33 29.07 8.90
N LEU A 14 -19.14 30.14 9.66
CA LEU A 14 -18.96 30.14 11.11
C LEU A 14 -20.30 29.84 11.80
N ALA A 15 -20.25 28.86 12.72
CA ALA A 15 -21.01 28.66 13.96
C ALA A 15 -22.45 29.19 14.11
N ALA A 16 -23.38 28.27 14.46
CA ALA A 16 -24.15 28.34 15.72
C ALA A 16 -24.88 27.01 16.06
N VAL A 17 -24.37 26.36 17.11
CA VAL A 17 -25.00 25.63 18.23
C VAL A 17 -26.42 25.03 18.08
N GLY A 18 -26.49 23.71 18.29
CA GLY A 18 -27.71 22.96 18.60
C GLY A 18 -27.36 21.57 19.12
N GLY A 19 -27.10 21.48 20.43
CA GLY A 19 -26.61 20.27 21.07
C GLY A 19 -27.62 19.13 21.11
N HIS A 20 -27.22 17.97 20.59
CA HIS A 20 -27.69 16.66 21.06
C HIS A 20 -26.42 15.84 21.31
N GLY A 21 -25.98 15.84 22.56
CA GLY A 21 -24.85 15.02 23.02
C GLY A 21 -25.20 13.55 22.89
N SER A 22 -24.92 12.95 21.74
CA SER A 22 -24.77 11.51 21.64
C SER A 22 -23.46 11.18 22.33
N ALA A 23 -23.54 10.76 23.59
CA ALA A 23 -22.40 10.18 24.29
C ALA A 23 -21.95 8.95 23.49
N THR A 24 -20.92 9.11 22.68
CA THR A 24 -20.20 8.00 22.08
C THR A 24 -19.63 7.18 23.23
N ARG A 25 -20.32 6.08 23.56
CA ARG A 25 -19.82 5.12 24.53
C ARG A 25 -18.46 4.66 24.03
N ALA A 26 -17.39 5.02 24.75
CA ALA A 26 -16.04 4.64 24.40
C ALA A 26 -15.98 3.13 24.16
N ARG A 27 -15.42 2.71 23.03
CA ARG A 27 -15.30 1.29 22.70
C ARG A 27 -14.42 0.64 23.79
N PRO A 28 -14.85 -0.48 24.39
CA PRO A 28 -14.03 -1.15 25.41
C PRO A 28 -12.65 -1.47 24.82
N ALA A 29 -11.61 -1.38 25.65
CA ALA A 29 -10.26 -1.70 25.23
C ALA A 29 -10.19 -3.14 24.71
N PRO A 30 -9.47 -3.40 23.60
CA PRO A 30 -9.32 -4.75 23.09
C PRO A 30 -8.63 -5.66 24.12
N THR A 31 -9.02 -6.92 24.11
CA THR A 31 -8.49 -7.96 25.01
C THR A 31 -8.20 -9.23 24.21
N GLY A 32 -7.32 -10.08 24.74
CA GLY A 32 -6.97 -11.35 24.11
C GLY A 32 -5.66 -11.33 23.31
N PRO A 33 -5.44 -12.34 22.45
CA PRO A 33 -4.21 -12.49 21.69
C PRO A 33 -3.91 -11.26 20.83
N HIS A 34 -2.67 -10.78 20.92
CA HIS A 34 -2.19 -9.64 20.18
C HIS A 34 -0.74 -9.82 19.76
N LEU A 35 -0.39 -9.16 18.67
CA LEU A 35 0.98 -9.09 18.15
C LEU A 35 1.31 -7.63 17.83
N THR A 36 2.58 -7.29 17.98
CA THR A 36 3.07 -6.00 17.51
C THR A 36 3.62 -6.15 16.09
N VAL A 37 2.83 -5.73 15.11
CA VAL A 37 3.16 -5.80 13.68
C VAL A 37 2.75 -4.49 13.02
N PRO A 38 3.72 -3.69 12.53
CA PRO A 38 3.40 -2.52 11.72
C PRO A 38 2.72 -2.93 10.42
N ILE A 39 1.51 -2.42 10.19
CA ILE A 39 0.81 -2.50 8.91
C ILE A 39 0.94 -1.13 8.25
N LEU A 40 1.73 -1.03 7.19
CA LEU A 40 2.00 0.22 6.51
C LEU A 40 0.92 0.51 5.48
N LEU A 41 0.42 1.75 5.48
CA LEU A 41 -0.59 2.24 4.54
C LEU A 41 0.05 3.17 3.51
N TYR A 42 0.16 2.69 2.28
CA TYR A 42 0.56 3.44 1.10
C TYR A 42 -0.66 3.72 0.20
N HIS A 43 -0.55 4.71 -0.68
CA HIS A 43 -1.51 4.91 -1.77
C HIS A 43 -0.72 4.92 -3.08
N TYR A 44 -0.27 6.10 -3.52
CA TYR A 44 0.51 6.22 -4.75
C TYR A 44 2.01 5.96 -4.52
N VAL A 45 2.64 5.27 -5.48
CA VAL A 45 4.10 5.27 -5.66
C VAL A 45 4.45 6.09 -6.90
N ARG A 46 4.38 7.43 -6.76
CA ARG A 46 4.58 8.39 -7.84
C ARG A 46 5.25 9.67 -7.36
N THR A 47 5.84 10.40 -8.31
CA THR A 47 6.12 11.83 -8.10
C THR A 47 4.81 12.60 -8.25
N ASN A 48 4.40 13.34 -7.22
CA ASN A 48 3.16 14.12 -7.26
C ASN A 48 3.18 15.10 -8.45
N PRO A 49 2.26 14.97 -9.43
CA PRO A 49 2.26 15.81 -10.63
C PRO A 49 1.82 17.26 -10.36
N LYS A 50 1.18 17.52 -9.21
CA LYS A 50 0.66 18.84 -8.83
C LYS A 50 1.28 19.28 -7.51
N PRO A 51 2.39 20.05 -7.51
CA PRO A 51 3.09 20.43 -6.29
C PRO A 51 2.25 21.17 -5.23
N TRP A 52 1.18 21.85 -5.65
CA TRP A 52 0.24 22.54 -4.75
C TRP A 52 -0.83 21.62 -4.15
N ASP A 53 -1.03 20.42 -4.69
CA ASP A 53 -1.96 19.44 -4.16
C ASP A 53 -1.38 18.79 -2.90
N ARG A 54 -1.69 19.38 -1.75
CA ARG A 54 -1.24 18.90 -0.44
C ARG A 54 -1.83 17.54 -0.09
N ALA A 55 -3.05 17.23 -0.53
CA ALA A 55 -3.66 15.94 -0.30
C ALA A 55 -2.94 14.87 -1.13
N GLY A 56 -2.78 15.11 -2.43
CA GLY A 56 -2.00 14.26 -3.33
C GLY A 56 -0.56 14.06 -2.86
N PHE A 57 0.09 15.09 -2.32
CA PHE A 57 1.42 14.96 -1.71
C PHE A 57 1.43 14.01 -0.51
N ARG A 58 0.44 14.13 0.40
CA ARG A 58 0.34 13.24 1.56
C ARG A 58 0.09 11.78 1.18
N LEU A 59 -0.57 11.53 0.04
CA LEU A 59 -0.85 10.20 -0.47
C LEU A 59 0.22 9.67 -1.44
N SER A 60 1.26 10.45 -1.77
CA SER A 60 2.29 10.03 -2.73
C SER A 60 3.63 9.80 -2.06
N VAL A 61 4.21 8.62 -2.28
CA VAL A 61 5.63 8.34 -2.03
C VAL A 61 6.34 8.28 -3.37
N THR A 62 7.46 8.99 -3.54
CA THR A 62 8.19 8.94 -4.81
C THR A 62 8.80 7.56 -5.04
N PRO A 63 8.98 7.10 -6.29
CA PRO A 63 9.64 5.82 -6.56
C PRO A 63 11.02 5.70 -5.90
N THR A 64 11.80 6.78 -5.88
CA THR A 64 13.10 6.83 -5.20
C THR A 64 12.98 6.67 -3.69
N ALA A 65 12.01 7.35 -3.05
CA ALA A 65 11.78 7.21 -1.63
C ALA A 65 11.29 5.81 -1.27
N PHE A 66 10.38 5.25 -2.07
CA PHE A 66 9.88 3.88 -1.88
C PHE A 66 11.02 2.85 -2.02
N ALA A 67 11.90 3.00 -3.01
CA ALA A 67 13.08 2.16 -3.16
C ALA A 67 14.03 2.23 -1.94
N ALA A 68 14.25 3.42 -1.40
CA ALA A 68 15.05 3.59 -0.18
C ALA A 68 14.39 2.94 1.04
N GLN A 69 13.06 3.01 1.17
CA GLN A 69 12.30 2.35 2.23
C GLN A 69 12.41 0.83 2.14
N VAL A 70 12.23 0.25 0.94
CA VAL A 70 12.40 -1.19 0.69
C VAL A 70 13.83 -1.63 1.00
N ALA A 71 14.84 -0.86 0.58
CA ALA A 71 16.23 -1.15 0.90
C ALA A 71 16.51 -1.13 2.41
N LEU A 72 15.91 -0.19 3.15
CA LEU A 72 16.01 -0.12 4.60
C LEU A 72 15.36 -1.35 5.26
N LEU A 73 14.19 -1.78 4.81
CA LEU A 73 13.54 -2.99 5.31
C LEU A 73 14.44 -4.22 5.13
N ARG A 74 15.03 -4.40 3.94
CA ARG A 74 15.96 -5.50 3.68
C ARG A 74 17.20 -5.44 4.56
N ALA A 75 17.85 -4.27 4.62
CA ALA A 75 19.06 -4.09 5.40
C ALA A 75 18.82 -4.28 6.91
N GLY A 76 17.62 -3.94 7.39
CA GLY A 76 17.21 -4.14 8.78
C GLY A 76 16.69 -5.55 9.10
N GLY A 77 16.70 -6.48 8.14
CA GLY A 77 16.24 -7.85 8.36
C GLY A 77 14.72 -7.98 8.56
N ALA A 78 13.94 -7.02 8.04
CA ALA A 78 12.48 -7.11 8.09
C ALA A 78 11.93 -8.10 7.08
N HIS A 79 10.86 -8.79 7.48
CA HIS A 79 10.17 -9.78 6.67
C HIS A 79 8.75 -9.31 6.38
N THR A 80 8.42 -9.16 5.10
CA THR A 80 7.03 -8.90 4.72
C THR A 80 6.17 -10.13 4.97
N VAL A 81 5.05 -9.95 5.66
CA VAL A 81 4.05 -11.00 5.89
C VAL A 81 2.68 -10.56 5.38
N SER A 82 1.78 -11.50 5.09
CA SER A 82 0.40 -11.21 4.69
C SER A 82 -0.53 -11.02 5.89
N LEU A 83 -1.70 -10.43 5.65
CA LEU A 83 -2.77 -10.32 6.66
C LEU A 83 -3.25 -11.71 7.12
N SER A 84 -3.37 -12.65 6.19
CA SER A 84 -3.63 -14.05 6.50
C SER A 84 -2.60 -14.67 7.45
N GLN A 85 -1.30 -14.39 7.27
CA GLN A 85 -0.26 -14.85 8.19
C GLN A 85 -0.39 -14.21 9.58
N LEU A 86 -0.68 -12.91 9.64
CA LEU A 86 -0.97 -12.22 10.89
C LEU A 86 -2.14 -12.86 11.63
N LEU A 87 -3.25 -13.15 10.95
CA LEU A 87 -4.42 -13.80 11.57
C LEU A 87 -4.08 -15.19 12.11
N ARG A 88 -3.40 -16.03 11.32
CA ARG A 88 -2.99 -17.36 11.78
C ARG A 88 -2.06 -17.28 12.99
N ALA A 89 -1.16 -16.30 13.04
CA ALA A 89 -0.29 -16.08 14.18
C ALA A 89 -1.05 -15.61 15.43
N LEU A 90 -2.03 -14.70 15.26
CA LEU A 90 -2.92 -14.27 16.34
C LEU A 90 -3.81 -15.42 16.87
N GLU A 91 -4.17 -16.36 15.99
CA GLU A 91 -4.90 -17.59 16.34
C GLU A 91 -3.99 -18.66 16.97
N GLY A 92 -2.68 -18.42 17.08
CA GLY A 92 -1.71 -19.38 17.62
C GLY A 92 -1.38 -20.55 16.70
N GLN A 93 -1.70 -20.44 15.40
CA GLN A 93 -1.51 -21.50 14.42
C GLN A 93 -0.11 -21.47 13.78
N GLU A 94 0.57 -20.32 13.80
CA GLU A 94 1.95 -20.18 13.32
C GLU A 94 2.70 -19.08 14.08
N SER A 95 4.02 -19.03 13.90
CA SER A 95 4.86 -17.93 14.39
C SER A 95 5.28 -17.04 13.23
N LEU A 96 5.24 -15.72 13.44
CA LEU A 96 5.78 -14.78 12.46
C LEU A 96 7.31 -14.77 12.49
N PRO A 97 7.97 -14.49 11.36
CA PRO A 97 9.41 -14.27 11.34
C PRO A 97 9.81 -13.05 12.19
N PRO A 98 11.10 -12.91 12.56
CA PRO A 98 11.60 -11.71 13.22
C PRO A 98 11.33 -10.45 12.38
N HIS A 99 11.08 -9.32 13.05
CA HIS A 99 10.80 -8.04 12.40
C HIS A 99 9.72 -8.12 11.29
N PRO A 100 8.52 -8.64 11.59
CA PRO A 100 7.46 -8.73 10.61
C PRO A 100 6.93 -7.33 10.27
N VAL A 101 6.64 -7.10 9.00
CA VAL A 101 5.98 -5.87 8.51
C VAL A 101 4.94 -6.25 7.47
N ILE A 102 3.79 -5.58 7.47
CA ILE A 102 2.77 -5.76 6.42
C ILE A 102 2.75 -4.50 5.57
N LEU A 103 2.83 -4.66 4.25
CA LEU A 103 2.74 -3.56 3.30
C LEU A 103 1.35 -3.58 2.67
N THR A 104 0.61 -2.50 2.82
CA THR A 104 -0.71 -2.33 2.20
C THR A 104 -0.75 -1.08 1.32
N PHE A 105 -1.47 -1.18 0.20
CA PHE A 105 -1.70 -0.13 -0.77
C PHE A 105 -3.21 0.01 -0.95
N ASP A 106 -3.71 1.24 -1.01
CA ASP A 106 -5.13 1.51 -1.22
C ASP A 106 -5.39 2.05 -2.64
N ASP A 107 -6.66 1.91 -3.05
CA ASP A 107 -7.29 2.43 -4.27
C ASP A 107 -7.02 1.67 -5.58
N GLY A 108 -6.04 0.77 -5.63
CA GLY A 108 -5.73 0.00 -6.84
C GLY A 108 -5.09 0.84 -7.97
N TYR A 109 -4.24 1.80 -7.60
CA TYR A 109 -3.55 2.65 -8.56
C TYR A 109 -2.61 1.88 -9.49
N LYS A 110 -2.51 2.37 -10.74
CA LYS A 110 -1.66 1.75 -11.76
C LYS A 110 -0.19 1.68 -11.35
N ASP A 111 0.29 2.63 -10.55
CA ASP A 111 1.69 2.68 -10.11
C ASP A 111 2.07 1.56 -9.14
N PHE A 112 1.10 0.92 -8.47
CA PHE A 112 1.35 -0.32 -7.74
C PHE A 112 1.85 -1.42 -8.69
N ALA A 113 1.13 -1.66 -9.78
CA ALA A 113 1.51 -2.68 -10.78
C ALA A 113 2.78 -2.34 -11.55
N THR A 114 3.04 -1.07 -11.85
CA THR A 114 4.17 -0.68 -12.71
C THR A 114 5.46 -0.37 -11.96
N THR A 115 5.36 -0.05 -10.66
CA THR A 115 6.50 0.42 -9.86
C THR A 115 6.68 -0.41 -8.59
N ALA A 116 5.65 -0.47 -7.74
CA ALA A 116 5.79 -1.03 -6.40
C ALA A 116 5.93 -2.57 -6.41
N ALA A 117 4.98 -3.27 -7.03
CA ALA A 117 4.94 -4.73 -7.06
C ALA A 117 6.18 -5.35 -7.74
N PRO A 118 6.66 -4.87 -8.90
CA PRO A 118 7.88 -5.42 -9.50
C PRO A 118 9.12 -5.23 -8.60
N LEU A 119 9.24 -4.08 -7.94
CA LEU A 119 10.33 -3.83 -6.99
C LEU A 119 10.24 -4.80 -5.81
N LEU A 120 9.10 -4.90 -5.15
CA LEU A 120 8.91 -5.80 -4.01
C LEU A 120 9.20 -7.27 -4.39
N ALA A 121 8.68 -7.73 -5.52
CA ALA A 121 8.93 -9.08 -6.02
C ALA A 121 10.43 -9.35 -6.26
N SER A 122 11.16 -8.39 -6.84
CA SER A 122 12.62 -8.52 -7.04
C SER A 122 13.41 -8.64 -5.73
N GLN A 123 12.81 -8.21 -4.62
CA GLN A 123 13.39 -8.26 -3.28
C GLN A 123 12.89 -9.47 -2.45
N GLY A 124 12.05 -10.34 -3.03
CA GLY A 124 11.43 -11.45 -2.32
C GLY A 124 10.41 -11.00 -1.27
N MET A 125 9.81 -9.83 -1.47
CA MET A 125 8.82 -9.22 -0.58
C MET A 125 7.41 -9.32 -1.16
N THR A 126 6.41 -9.37 -0.27
CA THR A 126 4.99 -9.36 -0.62
C THR A 126 4.29 -8.11 -0.05
N ALA A 127 3.12 -7.80 -0.61
CA ALA A 127 2.23 -6.72 -0.18
C ALA A 127 0.78 -7.07 -0.54
N THR A 128 -0.15 -6.31 0.02
CA THR A 128 -1.58 -6.35 -0.31
C THR A 128 -1.98 -5.04 -0.96
N ASP A 129 -2.72 -5.09 -2.06
CA ASP A 129 -3.33 -3.90 -2.67
C ASP A 129 -4.86 -4.02 -2.64
N PHE A 130 -5.51 -3.01 -2.08
CA PHE A 130 -6.95 -2.93 -1.88
C PHE A 130 -7.59 -2.18 -3.05
N VAL A 131 -8.25 -2.94 -3.93
CA VAL A 131 -8.72 -2.42 -5.21
C VAL A 131 -10.19 -2.01 -5.14
N VAL A 132 -10.49 -0.82 -5.65
CA VAL A 132 -11.86 -0.32 -5.85
C VAL A 132 -12.42 -0.97 -7.11
N GLY A 133 -13.56 -1.66 -6.99
CA GLY A 133 -14.11 -2.51 -8.06
C GLY A 133 -14.39 -1.76 -9.37
N ASP A 134 -15.14 -0.66 -9.30
CA ASP A 134 -15.56 0.12 -10.47
C ASP A 134 -14.42 0.95 -11.08
N PHE A 135 -13.28 1.05 -10.41
CA PHE A 135 -12.13 1.80 -10.91
C PHE A 135 -11.24 0.94 -11.83
N LEU A 136 -11.46 -0.36 -11.90
CA LEU A 136 -10.68 -1.27 -12.75
C LEU A 136 -10.65 -0.81 -14.22
N GLY A 137 -9.43 -0.58 -14.72
CA GLY A 137 -9.19 -0.15 -16.10
C GLY A 137 -9.48 1.33 -16.38
N SER A 138 -10.00 2.07 -15.40
CA SER A 138 -10.16 3.53 -15.52
C SER A 138 -8.80 4.24 -15.57
N PRO A 139 -8.71 5.45 -16.16
CA PRO A 139 -7.45 6.19 -16.23
C PRO A 139 -6.80 6.37 -14.85
N GLY A 140 -5.55 5.93 -14.72
CA GLY A 140 -4.78 6.00 -13.47
C GLY A 140 -4.88 4.78 -12.56
N TYR A 141 -5.80 3.86 -12.85
CA TYR A 141 -6.02 2.65 -12.06
C TYR A 141 -5.58 1.39 -12.81
N MET A 142 -5.37 0.30 -12.07
CA MET A 142 -5.01 -0.97 -12.67
C MET A 142 -6.14 -1.54 -13.52
N SER A 143 -5.78 -2.10 -14.67
CA SER A 143 -6.67 -2.99 -15.42
C SER A 143 -6.74 -4.39 -14.80
N ALA A 144 -7.76 -5.17 -15.18
CA ALA A 144 -7.86 -6.59 -14.79
C ALA A 144 -6.60 -7.41 -15.16
N ALA A 145 -5.95 -7.09 -16.29
CA ALA A 145 -4.70 -7.73 -16.68
C ALA A 145 -3.55 -7.40 -15.72
N GLN A 146 -3.47 -6.16 -15.26
CA GLN A 146 -2.46 -5.73 -14.29
C GLN A 146 -2.72 -6.31 -12.89
N VAL A 147 -3.98 -6.44 -12.48
CA VAL A 147 -4.33 -7.17 -11.24
C VAL A 147 -3.84 -8.62 -11.30
N ARG A 148 -4.05 -9.32 -12.41
CA ARG A 148 -3.53 -10.69 -12.59
C ARG A 148 -1.99 -10.73 -12.60
N GLN A 149 -1.35 -9.76 -13.26
CA GLN A 149 0.11 -9.62 -13.25
C GLN A 149 0.66 -9.44 -11.83
N VAL A 150 0.05 -8.55 -11.05
CA VAL A 150 0.42 -8.28 -9.66
C VAL A 150 0.32 -9.53 -8.79
N ARG A 151 -0.73 -10.34 -8.99
CA ARG A 151 -0.84 -11.65 -8.31
C ARG A 151 0.25 -12.62 -8.73
N ALA A 152 0.59 -12.67 -10.03
CA ALA A 152 1.68 -13.51 -10.52
C ALA A 152 3.05 -13.11 -9.95
N LEU A 153 3.20 -11.86 -9.49
CA LEU A 153 4.37 -11.36 -8.77
C LEU A 153 4.38 -11.72 -7.27
N GLY A 154 3.37 -12.44 -6.76
CA GLY A 154 3.29 -12.86 -5.36
C GLY A 154 2.63 -11.83 -4.43
N MET A 155 1.93 -10.83 -4.98
CA MET A 155 1.16 -9.87 -4.20
C MET A 155 -0.27 -10.37 -3.95
N THR A 156 -0.87 -9.90 -2.87
CA THR A 156 -2.26 -10.16 -2.49
C THR A 156 -3.17 -9.05 -3.00
N ILE A 157 -4.39 -9.40 -3.38
CA ILE A 157 -5.44 -8.44 -3.77
C ILE A 157 -6.55 -8.49 -2.73
N GLY A 158 -6.81 -7.36 -2.09
CA GLY A 158 -7.95 -7.14 -1.22
C GLY A 158 -9.00 -6.25 -1.90
N ALA A 159 -10.17 -6.12 -1.28
CA ALA A 159 -11.26 -5.29 -1.80
C ALA A 159 -11.38 -3.94 -1.08
N HIS A 160 -11.80 -2.91 -1.81
CA HIS A 160 -11.94 -1.53 -1.31
C HIS A 160 -13.29 -0.88 -1.69
N THR A 161 -14.39 -1.63 -1.58
CA THR A 161 -15.74 -1.28 -2.09
C THR A 161 -15.82 -1.18 -3.62
N MET A 162 -17.03 -1.04 -4.15
CA MET A 162 -17.22 -0.89 -5.60
C MET A 162 -16.84 0.53 -6.05
N ASP A 163 -17.26 1.57 -5.31
CA ASP A 163 -17.18 2.96 -5.76
C ASP A 163 -16.51 3.89 -4.72
N HIS A 164 -15.68 3.35 -3.85
CA HIS A 164 -14.90 4.10 -2.84
C HIS A 164 -15.79 5.02 -1.96
N VAL A 165 -16.78 4.43 -1.29
CA VAL A 165 -17.83 5.15 -0.53
C VAL A 165 -17.69 5.01 0.98
N ASP A 166 -18.17 6.01 1.71
CA ASP A 166 -18.31 5.94 3.16
C ASP A 166 -19.51 5.06 3.53
N LEU A 167 -19.23 3.78 3.78
CA LEU A 167 -20.21 2.74 4.11
C LEU A 167 -21.08 3.09 5.33
N THR A 168 -20.58 3.94 6.24
CA THR A 168 -21.31 4.32 7.46
C THR A 168 -22.42 5.34 7.20
N ARG A 169 -22.43 5.97 6.02
CA ARG A 169 -23.36 7.04 5.63
C ARG A 169 -24.39 6.58 4.59
N MET A 170 -24.49 5.28 4.34
CA MET A 170 -25.34 4.71 3.30
C MET A 170 -26.44 3.81 3.89
N PRO A 171 -27.56 3.62 3.18
CA PRO A 171 -28.53 2.58 3.51
C PRO A 171 -27.86 1.19 3.59
N PRO A 172 -28.20 0.35 4.59
CA PRO A 172 -27.55 -0.94 4.80
C PRO A 172 -27.51 -1.86 3.56
N ALA A 173 -28.57 -1.87 2.76
CA ALA A 173 -28.62 -2.68 1.54
C ALA A 173 -27.60 -2.23 0.48
N LEU A 174 -27.38 -0.91 0.34
CA LEU A 174 -26.39 -0.36 -0.59
C LEU A 174 -24.96 -0.59 -0.08
N ALA A 175 -24.73 -0.42 1.22
CA ALA A 175 -23.43 -0.75 1.83
C ALA A 175 -23.06 -2.22 1.61
N ARG A 176 -24.04 -3.13 1.77
CA ARG A 176 -23.83 -4.57 1.53
C ARG A 176 -23.51 -4.86 0.07
N ALA A 177 -24.22 -4.23 -0.88
CA ALA A 177 -23.93 -4.36 -2.31
C ALA A 177 -22.53 -3.85 -2.69
N GLN A 178 -22.06 -2.76 -2.08
CA GLN A 178 -20.71 -2.23 -2.26
C GLN A 178 -19.63 -3.23 -1.80
N ILE A 179 -19.83 -3.84 -0.63
CA ILE A 179 -18.92 -4.82 -0.04
C ILE A 179 -18.91 -6.10 -0.88
N GLU A 180 -20.07 -6.73 -1.07
CA GLU A 180 -20.19 -8.02 -1.78
C GLU A 180 -19.82 -7.93 -3.26
N GLY A 181 -20.21 -6.83 -3.92
CA GLY A 181 -19.90 -6.57 -5.33
C GLY A 181 -18.39 -6.48 -5.55
N SER A 182 -17.68 -5.75 -4.69
CA SER A 182 -16.22 -5.57 -4.83
C SER A 182 -15.47 -6.88 -4.68
N ARG A 183 -15.91 -7.73 -3.74
CA ARG A 183 -15.38 -9.08 -3.58
C ARG A 183 -15.59 -9.91 -4.84
N ARG A 184 -16.82 -9.94 -5.36
CA ARG A 184 -17.19 -10.75 -6.53
C ARG A 184 -16.42 -10.36 -7.78
N VAL A 185 -16.37 -9.07 -8.12
CA VAL A 185 -15.65 -8.58 -9.30
C VAL A 185 -14.17 -8.95 -9.23
N LEU A 186 -13.55 -8.82 -8.05
CA LEU A 186 -12.13 -9.17 -7.89
C LEU A 186 -11.90 -10.69 -7.90
N GLN A 187 -12.83 -11.49 -7.39
CA GLN A 187 -12.79 -12.96 -7.55
C GLN A 187 -12.87 -13.36 -9.02
N ASP A 188 -13.75 -12.74 -9.80
CA ASP A 188 -13.89 -13.00 -11.24
C ASP A 188 -12.62 -12.61 -12.02
N VAL A 189 -11.98 -11.50 -11.66
CA VAL A 189 -10.73 -11.04 -12.30
C VAL A 189 -9.54 -11.94 -11.97
N THR A 190 -9.46 -12.38 -10.72
CA THR A 190 -8.29 -13.05 -10.16
C THR A 190 -8.36 -14.57 -10.22
N GLY A 191 -9.57 -15.14 -10.28
CA GLY A 191 -9.82 -16.57 -10.16
C GLY A 191 -9.48 -17.14 -8.78
N ALA A 192 -9.44 -16.32 -7.72
CA ALA A 192 -9.12 -16.77 -6.36
C ALA A 192 -9.98 -16.07 -5.30
N ALA A 193 -9.90 -16.57 -4.06
CA ALA A 193 -10.52 -15.93 -2.92
C ALA A 193 -9.98 -14.51 -2.69
N ILE A 194 -10.87 -13.63 -2.24
CA ILE A 194 -10.57 -12.27 -1.80
C ILE A 194 -11.01 -12.21 -0.34
N ASP A 195 -10.03 -12.24 0.55
CA ASP A 195 -10.22 -12.44 1.98
C ASP A 195 -10.01 -11.16 2.78
N ASP A 196 -9.26 -10.20 2.22
CA ASP A 196 -8.86 -8.98 2.92
C ASP A 196 -9.71 -7.79 2.45
N PHE A 197 -10.11 -6.93 3.38
CA PHE A 197 -10.89 -5.72 3.09
C PHE A 197 -10.23 -4.45 3.64
N ALA A 198 -10.37 -3.32 2.97
CA ALA A 198 -10.05 -2.02 3.53
C ALA A 198 -11.28 -1.13 3.48
N TYR A 199 -11.59 -0.44 4.58
CA TYR A 199 -12.68 0.53 4.61
C TYR A 199 -12.24 1.85 3.98
N PRO A 200 -12.95 2.39 2.97
CA PRO A 200 -12.68 3.72 2.44
C PRO A 200 -12.64 4.75 3.56
N PHE A 201 -11.63 5.62 3.51
CA PHE A 201 -11.36 6.64 4.55
C PHE A 201 -11.08 6.08 5.96
N GLY A 202 -11.00 4.75 6.12
CA GLY A 202 -10.93 4.05 7.40
C GLY A 202 -12.22 4.14 8.23
N ARG A 203 -13.35 4.49 7.62
CA ARG A 203 -14.62 4.69 8.32
C ARG A 203 -15.42 3.40 8.37
N HIS A 204 -15.72 2.97 9.58
CA HIS A 204 -16.47 1.75 9.83
C HIS A 204 -17.28 1.88 11.13
N ASN A 205 -18.19 0.93 11.35
CA ASN A 205 -18.96 0.78 12.57
C ASN A 205 -19.35 -0.70 12.73
N PRO A 206 -19.87 -1.14 13.89
CA PRO A 206 -20.17 -2.55 14.12
C PRO A 206 -21.14 -3.20 13.12
N ALA A 207 -22.02 -2.41 12.49
CA ALA A 207 -22.91 -2.91 11.44
C ALA A 207 -22.14 -3.17 10.14
N VAL A 208 -21.25 -2.25 9.74
CA VAL A 208 -20.39 -2.40 8.56
C VAL A 208 -19.38 -3.54 8.75
N ASP A 209 -18.79 -3.68 9.94
CA ASP A 209 -17.86 -4.77 10.27
C ASP A 209 -18.54 -6.14 10.09
N ARG A 210 -19.79 -6.25 10.56
CA ARG A 210 -20.59 -7.47 10.38
C ARG A 210 -20.91 -7.72 8.92
N MET A 211 -21.20 -6.68 8.12
CA MET A 211 -21.43 -6.84 6.68
C MET A 211 -20.18 -7.38 5.96
N ALA A 212 -18.98 -6.90 6.32
CA ALA A 212 -17.73 -7.42 5.78
C ALA A 212 -17.53 -8.90 6.17
N ALA A 213 -17.76 -9.24 7.44
CA ALA A 213 -17.69 -10.63 7.90
C ALA A 213 -18.71 -11.54 7.18
N ASP A 214 -19.97 -11.11 7.08
CA ASP A 214 -21.05 -11.83 6.40
C ASP A 214 -20.75 -12.05 4.91
N ALA A 215 -20.09 -11.07 4.27
CA ALA A 215 -19.65 -11.14 2.87
C ALA A 215 -18.48 -12.12 2.66
N GLY A 216 -17.90 -12.65 3.74
CA GLY A 216 -16.86 -13.68 3.71
C GLY A 216 -15.43 -13.16 3.75
N PHE A 217 -15.22 -11.89 4.09
CA PHE A 217 -13.88 -11.38 4.41
C PHE A 217 -13.40 -11.96 5.75
N ARG A 218 -12.08 -12.17 5.87
CA ARG A 218 -11.41 -12.71 7.06
C ARG A 218 -10.98 -11.61 8.02
N ASP A 219 -10.58 -10.47 7.47
CA ASP A 219 -10.16 -9.28 8.19
C ASP A 219 -10.54 -8.01 7.43
N ALA A 220 -10.36 -6.88 8.11
CA ALA A 220 -10.39 -5.57 7.50
C ALA A 220 -9.44 -4.58 8.19
N VAL A 221 -8.84 -3.71 7.39
CA VAL A 221 -7.93 -2.64 7.85
C VAL A 221 -8.59 -1.26 7.84
N THR A 222 -8.18 -0.40 8.76
CA THR A 222 -8.62 1.00 8.87
C THR A 222 -7.47 1.99 8.67
N THR A 223 -7.73 3.28 8.80
CA THR A 223 -6.69 4.33 8.80
C THR A 223 -6.25 4.72 10.22
N ALA A 224 -6.75 4.00 11.24
CA ALA A 224 -6.40 4.26 12.62
C ALA A 224 -4.93 3.89 12.89
N GLY A 225 -4.18 4.82 13.46
CA GLY A 225 -2.77 4.64 13.81
C GLY A 225 -2.57 3.55 14.85
N GLY A 226 -1.54 2.73 14.64
CA GLY A 226 -1.09 1.74 15.60
C GLY A 226 -0.39 0.55 14.97
N GLU A 227 0.31 -0.20 15.81
CA GLU A 227 1.06 -1.40 15.45
C GLU A 227 0.67 -2.61 16.31
N LEU A 228 -0.18 -2.40 17.31
CA LEU A 228 -0.73 -3.47 18.14
C LEU A 228 -2.00 -3.98 17.49
N GLN A 229 -1.96 -5.23 17.04
CA GLN A 229 -3.06 -5.88 16.33
C GLN A 229 -3.66 -6.97 17.21
N TYR A 230 -4.99 -6.97 17.38
CA TYR A 230 -5.72 -7.91 18.22
C TYR A 230 -6.60 -8.83 17.37
N LEU A 231 -6.69 -10.11 17.75
CA LEU A 231 -7.61 -11.04 17.09
C LEU A 231 -9.08 -10.61 17.22
N SER A 232 -9.45 -10.03 18.37
CA SER A 232 -10.79 -9.49 18.63
C SER A 232 -11.14 -8.30 17.75
N GLU A 233 -10.13 -7.64 17.18
CA GLU A 233 -10.25 -6.47 16.30
C GLU A 233 -9.82 -6.79 14.86
N ARG A 234 -9.94 -8.05 14.41
CA ARG A 234 -9.54 -8.41 13.04
C ARG A 234 -10.29 -7.67 11.93
N PHE A 235 -11.44 -7.03 12.23
CA PHE A 235 -12.16 -6.13 11.32
C PHE A 235 -11.91 -4.64 11.61
N ASP A 236 -10.88 -4.33 12.40
CA ASP A 236 -10.39 -2.99 12.71
C ASP A 236 -8.86 -3.03 12.92
N LEU A 237 -8.16 -3.64 11.96
CA LEU A 237 -6.70 -3.69 12.00
C LEU A 237 -6.12 -2.30 11.73
N ARG A 238 -5.21 -1.89 12.61
CA ARG A 238 -4.63 -0.55 12.63
C ARG A 238 -3.50 -0.44 11.62
N ARG A 239 -3.38 0.72 10.98
CA ARG A 239 -2.34 1.00 9.99
C ARG A 239 -1.57 2.26 10.30
N THR A 240 -0.29 2.26 9.94
CA THR A 240 0.59 3.41 10.01
C THR A 240 0.77 3.98 8.61
N SER A 241 0.25 5.18 8.37
CA SER A 241 0.36 5.85 7.06
C SER A 241 1.81 6.14 6.70
N VAL A 242 2.17 5.92 5.44
CA VAL A 242 3.41 6.38 4.82
C VAL A 242 3.07 7.47 3.81
N THR A 243 3.66 8.64 4.00
CA THR A 243 3.29 9.88 3.30
C THR A 243 4.48 10.47 2.54
N GLY A 244 4.23 11.39 1.61
CA GLY A 244 5.31 12.11 0.93
C GLY A 244 6.20 12.97 1.84
N GLY A 245 5.75 13.24 3.06
CA GLY A 245 6.54 13.94 4.08
C GLY A 245 7.47 13.02 4.89
N ASP A 246 7.40 11.70 4.70
CA ASP A 246 8.26 10.78 5.42
C ASP A 246 9.71 10.84 4.93
N THR A 247 10.60 11.11 5.87
CA THR A 247 12.03 10.90 5.67
C THR A 247 12.34 9.42 5.89
N LEU A 248 13.53 8.97 5.45
CA LEU A 248 13.97 7.61 5.76
C LEU A 248 14.06 7.36 7.28
N ALA A 249 14.34 8.38 8.08
CA ALA A 249 14.37 8.31 9.54
C ALA A 249 12.98 8.14 10.16
N SER A 250 11.99 8.93 9.73
CA SER A 250 10.61 8.77 10.22
C SER A 250 10.02 7.44 9.76
N PHE A 251 10.36 6.97 8.56
CA PHE A 251 10.00 5.64 8.09
C PHE A 251 10.62 4.53 8.97
N ALA A 252 11.92 4.60 9.25
CA ALA A 252 12.60 3.61 10.08
C ALA A 252 11.97 3.50 11.49
N ALA A 253 11.56 4.63 12.08
CA ALA A 253 10.86 4.65 13.36
C ALA A 253 9.50 3.92 13.29
N LYS A 254 8.73 4.10 12.20
CA LYS A 254 7.44 3.42 11.99
C LYS A 254 7.55 1.90 11.91
N VAL A 255 8.68 1.40 11.40
CA VAL A 255 8.96 -0.04 11.26
C VAL A 255 9.88 -0.58 12.35
N ARG A 256 10.21 0.25 13.36
CA ARG A 256 11.07 -0.09 14.50
C ARG A 256 12.45 -0.63 14.09
N LEU A 257 13.02 -0.08 13.02
CA LEU A 257 14.36 -0.43 12.54
C LEU A 257 15.34 0.71 12.81
N PRO A 258 16.62 0.40 13.08
CA PRO A 258 17.66 1.42 13.12
C PRO A 258 17.90 1.96 11.70
N LEU A 259 18.39 3.19 11.61
CA LEU A 259 18.94 3.68 10.35
C LEU A 259 20.19 2.87 9.98
N PRO A 260 20.42 2.58 8.69
CA PRO A 260 21.67 1.97 8.25
C PRO A 260 22.85 2.81 8.74
N SER A 261 23.79 2.18 9.44
CA SER A 261 25.03 2.85 9.79
C SER A 261 25.73 3.32 8.51
N ARG A 262 26.32 4.53 8.52
CA ARG A 262 26.98 5.18 7.36
C ARG A 262 28.12 4.38 6.71
N ARG A 263 28.39 3.14 7.14
CA ARG A 263 29.54 2.32 6.74
C ARG A 263 29.15 1.19 5.78
N VAL A 264 28.40 1.44 4.71
CA VAL A 264 28.41 0.59 3.49
C VAL A 264 28.09 1.41 2.24
N PHE A 265 28.72 2.58 2.10
CA PHE A 265 29.00 3.18 0.78
C PHE A 265 30.31 3.93 0.95
N GLY A 266 31.44 3.21 0.80
CA GLY A 266 32.70 3.90 0.49
C GLY A 266 32.50 4.69 -0.81
N PRO A 267 33.17 5.84 -0.98
CA PRO A 267 33.15 6.51 -2.27
C PRO A 267 33.56 5.49 -3.32
N ALA A 268 32.82 5.44 -4.44
CA ALA A 268 33.27 4.70 -5.61
C ALA A 268 34.75 5.03 -5.81
N GLY A 269 35.61 4.02 -5.66
CA GLY A 269 37.03 4.20 -5.90
C GLY A 269 37.15 4.83 -7.28
N ALA A 270 37.82 5.98 -7.32
CA ALA A 270 38.32 6.50 -8.58
C ALA A 270 39.10 5.35 -9.22
N GLY A 271 38.51 4.76 -10.27
CA GLY A 271 39.23 3.83 -11.11
C GLY A 271 40.44 4.60 -11.64
N ASP A 272 41.62 4.10 -11.32
CA ASP A 272 42.87 4.60 -11.90
C ASP A 272 42.72 4.71 -13.42
N PRO A 273 43.25 5.78 -14.05
CA PRO A 273 43.21 5.90 -15.50
C PRO A 273 43.99 4.73 -16.09
N VAL A 274 43.29 3.88 -16.83
CA VAL A 274 43.89 2.83 -17.65
C VAL A 274 44.87 3.50 -18.61
N ALA A 275 46.16 3.26 -18.40
CA ALA A 275 47.22 3.72 -19.27
C ALA A 275 47.03 3.13 -20.69
N PRO A 276 47.22 3.91 -21.76
CA PRO A 276 47.15 3.36 -23.11
C PRO A 276 48.35 2.43 -23.34
N PRO A 277 48.17 1.27 -24.01
CA PRO A 277 49.30 0.41 -24.35
C PRO A 277 50.22 1.12 -25.35
N ALA A 278 51.52 1.10 -25.04
CA ALA A 278 52.59 1.53 -25.94
C ALA A 278 52.56 0.72 -27.25
N GLY A 279 52.70 1.43 -28.36
CA GLY A 279 52.42 0.89 -29.70
C GLY A 279 53.50 0.03 -30.36
N GLY A 280 53.08 -0.55 -31.48
CA GLY A 280 53.89 -0.90 -32.65
C GLY A 280 54.15 -2.41 -32.86
N PRO A 281 54.27 -2.92 -34.11
CA PRO A 281 54.59 -2.16 -35.34
C PRO A 281 53.64 -2.38 -36.55
N GLY A 282 53.59 -1.36 -37.42
CA GLY A 282 53.89 -1.52 -38.86
C GLY A 282 52.85 -2.09 -39.83
N LEU A 283 52.22 -1.17 -40.59
CA LEU A 283 51.97 -1.17 -42.05
C LEU A 283 51.48 -2.45 -42.77
N VAL A 284 50.34 -2.35 -43.49
CA VAL A 284 50.29 -2.39 -44.99
C VAL A 284 48.98 -1.74 -45.44
N GLY A 285 49.09 -0.74 -46.34
CA GLY A 285 47.96 -0.09 -46.99
C GLY A 285 47.42 -0.87 -48.20
N ILE A 286 46.11 -0.78 -48.44
CA ILE A 286 45.45 -1.23 -49.67
C ILE A 286 44.57 -0.05 -50.18
N PRO A 287 44.69 0.34 -51.46
CA PRO A 287 44.11 1.58 -52.00
C PRO A 287 42.60 1.47 -52.35
N PRO A 288 41.90 2.60 -52.60
CA PRO A 288 40.45 2.61 -52.78
C PRO A 288 40.06 2.16 -54.19
N ARG A 289 39.03 1.32 -54.30
CA ARG A 289 38.36 1.06 -55.57
C ARG A 289 37.27 2.10 -55.81
N ARG A 290 37.44 2.83 -56.92
CA ARG A 290 36.40 3.65 -57.56
C ARG A 290 35.40 2.74 -58.26
N ARG A 291 34.10 2.92 -57.99
CA ARG A 291 33.06 3.36 -58.91
C ARG A 291 31.72 3.37 -58.19
#